data_AF-A0A0U5B0Q3-F1
#
_entry.id   AF-A0A0U5B0Q3-F1
#
_cell.length_a   1.000
_cell.length_b   1.000
_cell.length_c   1.000
_cell.angle_alpha   90.00
_cell.angle_beta   90.00
_cell.angle_gamma   90.00
#
_symmetry.space_group_name_H-M   'P 1'
#
loop_
_entity.id
_entity.type
_entity.pdbx_description
1 polymer ?
#
loop_
_entity_poly.entity_id
_entity_poly.type
_entity_poly.pdbx_seq_one_letter_code
_entity_poly.pdbx_strand_id
1 'polypeptide(L)'
;MSQFDMLLLGHLIADFLFQTSWMADNKAKKWPPLITHVTVYTSIIALFGWLSGGLSIWGLTLIYIGHIFLDRRTFVAFWVRRVQMTEGPAAGWLGIIADQIFHLILLALAIYISGHIS
;
A
#
# COMPACT_ATOMS: atom_id res chain seq x y z
N MET A 1 -7.78 12.24 16.10
CA MET A 1 -7.18 11.20 15.24
C MET A 1 -5.86 11.74 14.73
N SER A 2 -4.80 10.93 14.79
CA SER A 2 -3.51 11.26 14.22
C SER A 2 -3.58 11.25 12.68
N GLN A 3 -2.59 11.86 12.01
CA GLN A 3 -2.48 11.76 10.56
C GLN A 3 -2.34 10.29 10.11
N PHE A 4 -1.60 9.48 10.87
CA PHE A 4 -1.48 8.05 10.60
C PHE A 4 -2.82 7.33 10.68
N ASP A 5 -3.67 7.64 11.67
CA ASP A 5 -5.01 7.02 11.81
C ASP A 5 -5.89 7.32 10.58
N MET A 6 -5.81 8.56 10.07
CA MET A 6 -6.55 8.99 8.88
C MET A 6 -6.06 8.28 7.62
N LEU A 7 -4.74 8.19 7.44
CA LEU A 7 -4.17 7.47 6.30
C LEU A 7 -4.40 5.95 6.39
N LEU A 8 -4.38 5.37 7.59
CA LEU A 8 -4.73 3.97 7.83
C LEU A 8 -6.16 3.69 7.39
N LEU A 9 -7.11 4.55 7.78
CA LEU A 9 -8.50 4.43 7.33
C LEU A 9 -8.60 4.56 5.80
N GLY A 10 -7.91 5.54 5.21
CA GLY A 10 -7.83 5.71 3.76
C GLY A 10 -7.26 4.49 3.04
N HIS A 11 -6.21 3.87 3.59
CA HIS A 11 -5.60 2.65 3.08
C HIS A 11 -6.59 1.48 3.09
N LEU A 12 -7.28 1.23 4.21
CA LEU A 12 -8.27 0.16 4.29
C LEU A 12 -9.42 0.37 3.30
N ILE A 13 -9.89 1.61 3.16
CA ILE A 13 -10.93 1.96 2.20
C ILE A 13 -10.44 1.70 0.77
N ALA A 14 -9.22 2.13 0.44
CA ALA A 14 -8.65 1.95 -0.88
C ALA A 14 -8.44 0.47 -1.26
N ASP A 15 -7.80 -0.31 -0.39
CA ASP A 15 -7.42 -1.70 -0.67
C ASP A 15 -8.57 -2.70 -0.56
N PHE A 16 -9.56 -2.44 0.30
CA PHE A 16 -10.63 -3.42 0.56
C PHE A 16 -12.00 -2.99 0.02
N LEU A 17 -12.30 -1.68 -0.08
CA LEU A 17 -13.60 -1.22 -0.58
C LEU A 17 -13.54 -0.82 -2.06
N PHE A 18 -12.47 -0.15 -2.49
CA PHE A 18 -12.35 0.35 -3.86
C PHE A 18 -11.57 -0.57 -4.80
N GLN A 19 -10.79 -1.51 -4.26
CA GLN A 19 -10.14 -2.53 -5.07
C GLN A 19 -11.17 -3.54 -5.59
N THR A 20 -11.31 -3.63 -6.90
CA THR A 20 -12.19 -4.62 -7.53
C THR A 20 -11.50 -5.99 -7.68
N SER A 21 -12.28 -7.05 -7.89
CA SER A 21 -11.72 -8.39 -8.17
C SER A 21 -10.80 -8.39 -9.40
N TRP A 22 -11.14 -7.62 -10.43
CA TRP A 22 -10.28 -7.45 -11.60
C TRP A 22 -8.88 -6.92 -11.24
N MET A 23 -8.82 -5.92 -10.34
CA MET A 23 -7.56 -5.40 -9.83
C MET A 23 -6.82 -6.46 -9.01
N ALA A 24 -7.48 -7.02 -7.99
CA ALA A 24 -6.89 -7.96 -7.05
C ALA A 24 -6.30 -9.21 -7.71
N ASP A 25 -7.00 -9.76 -8.70
CA ASP A 25 -6.61 -11.01 -9.38
C ASP A 25 -5.50 -10.80 -10.41
N ASN A 26 -5.36 -9.58 -10.95
CA ASN A 26 -4.48 -9.33 -12.09
C ASN A 26 -3.31 -8.38 -11.80
N LYS A 27 -3.33 -7.56 -10.73
CA LYS A 27 -2.31 -6.52 -10.45
C LYS A 27 -0.88 -7.06 -10.35
N ALA A 28 -0.71 -8.27 -9.84
CA ALA A 28 0.60 -8.92 -9.79
C ALA A 28 1.17 -9.21 -11.19
N LYS A 29 0.33 -9.48 -12.19
CA LYS A 29 0.74 -10.02 -13.50
C LYS A 29 0.61 -9.03 -14.66
N LYS A 30 -0.29 -8.06 -14.57
CA LYS A 30 -0.64 -7.16 -15.68
C LYS A 30 -0.50 -5.70 -15.25
N TRP A 31 0.01 -4.85 -16.15
CA TRP A 31 0.18 -3.41 -15.88
C TRP A 31 -1.13 -2.64 -15.74
N PRO A 32 -2.14 -2.79 -16.62
CA PRO A 32 -3.36 -2.00 -16.51
C PRO A 32 -4.07 -2.12 -15.14
N PRO A 33 -4.36 -3.32 -14.59
CA PRO A 33 -5.00 -3.43 -13.28
C PRO A 33 -4.14 -2.89 -12.14
N LEU A 34 -2.80 -3.02 -12.25
CA LEU A 34 -1.89 -2.45 -11.26
C LEU A 34 -1.94 -0.92 -11.27
N ILE A 35 -1.76 -0.29 -12.44
CA ILE A 35 -1.74 1.17 -12.54
C ILE A 35 -3.10 1.76 -12.16
N THR A 36 -4.21 1.13 -12.57
CA THR A 36 -5.55 1.56 -12.13
C THR A 36 -5.69 1.47 -10.61
N HIS A 37 -5.31 0.34 -10.01
CA HIS A 37 -5.37 0.17 -8.56
C HIS A 37 -4.54 1.23 -7.82
N VAL A 38 -3.26 1.38 -8.17
CA VAL A 38 -2.37 2.32 -7.49
C VAL A 38 -2.83 3.78 -7.68
N THR A 39 -3.44 4.11 -8.83
CA THR A 39 -4.00 5.44 -9.06
C THR A 39 -5.21 5.72 -8.20
N VAL A 40 -6.16 4.77 -8.13
CA VAL A 40 -7.33 4.87 -7.23
C VAL A 40 -6.87 4.96 -5.78
N TYR A 41 -5.95 4.08 -5.38
CA TYR A 41 -5.38 4.04 -4.04
C TYR A 41 -4.74 5.37 -3.65
N THR A 42 -3.83 5.87 -4.49
CA THR A 42 -3.10 7.12 -4.21
C THR A 42 -4.03 8.33 -4.19
N SER A 43 -5.10 8.32 -4.99
CA SER A 43 -6.13 9.38 -4.96
C SER A 43 -6.88 9.39 -3.63
N ILE A 44 -7.24 8.22 -3.10
CA ILE A 44 -7.89 8.10 -1.79
C ILE A 44 -6.93 8.54 -0.69
N ILE A 45 -5.66 8.10 -0.73
CA ILE A 45 -4.66 8.55 0.25
C ILE A 45 -4.40 10.05 0.16
N ALA A 46 -4.35 10.65 -1.04
CA ALA A 46 -4.19 12.08 -1.19
C ALA A 46 -5.37 12.85 -0.55
N LEU A 47 -6.60 12.36 -0.71
CA LEU A 47 -7.78 12.92 -0.05
C LEU A 47 -7.68 12.84 1.47
N PHE A 48 -7.40 11.66 2.03
CA PHE A 48 -7.26 11.49 3.48
C PHE A 48 -6.06 12.26 4.04
N GLY A 49 -4.97 12.34 3.28
CA GLY A 49 -3.80 13.16 3.58
C GLY A 49 -4.17 14.64 3.65
N TRP A 50 -4.88 15.17 2.64
CA TRP A 50 -5.38 16.54 2.65
C TRP A 50 -6.27 16.84 3.87
N LEU A 51 -7.16 15.91 4.24
CA LEU A 51 -8.01 16.04 5.44
C LEU A 51 -7.24 15.97 6.77
N SER A 52 -5.96 15.58 6.76
CA SER A 52 -5.18 15.31 7.97
C SER A 52 -3.85 16.07 8.05
N GLY A 53 -3.74 17.19 7.33
CA GLY A 53 -2.58 18.09 7.36
C GLY A 53 -1.76 18.14 6.07
N GLY A 54 -2.15 17.37 5.06
CA GLY A 54 -1.49 17.29 3.76
C GLY A 54 -0.39 16.24 3.69
N LEU A 55 -0.10 15.78 2.48
CA LEU A 55 1.10 15.01 2.15
C LEU A 55 1.88 15.77 1.10
N SER A 56 3.21 15.77 1.24
CA SER A 56 4.10 16.33 0.23
C SER A 56 4.03 15.52 -1.08
N ILE A 57 4.44 16.14 -2.19
CA ILE A 57 4.55 15.43 -3.46
C ILE A 57 5.52 14.24 -3.37
N TRP A 58 6.57 14.35 -2.56
CA TRP A 58 7.52 13.28 -2.30
C TRP A 58 6.90 12.14 -1.50
N GLY A 59 6.08 12.43 -0.49
CA GLY A 59 5.30 11.45 0.25
C GLY A 59 4.31 10.70 -0.65
N LEU A 60 3.57 11.42 -1.50
CA LEU A 60 2.65 10.80 -2.47
C LEU A 60 3.39 9.93 -3.51
N THR A 61 4.55 10.40 -3.98
CA THR A 61 5.40 9.64 -4.91
C THR A 61 5.90 8.35 -4.28
N LEU A 62 6.34 8.40 -3.02
CA LEU A 62 6.76 7.22 -2.27
C LEU A 62 5.61 6.20 -2.18
N ILE A 63 4.40 6.65 -1.88
CA ILE A 63 3.22 5.77 -1.79
C ILE A 63 2.91 5.13 -3.13
N TYR A 64 2.89 5.91 -4.21
CA TYR A 64 2.58 5.42 -5.55
C TYR A 64 3.59 4.37 -6.03
N ILE A 65 4.89 4.70 -5.96
CA ILE A 65 5.95 3.79 -6.41
C ILE A 65 6.08 2.57 -5.49
N GLY A 66 5.96 2.79 -4.17
CA GLY A 66 5.99 1.72 -3.18
C GLY A 66 4.85 0.71 -3.39
N HIS A 67 3.63 1.16 -3.68
CA HIS A 67 2.51 0.26 -4.02
C HIS A 67 2.79 -0.54 -5.28
N ILE A 68 3.29 0.09 -6.36
CA ILE A 68 3.66 -0.64 -7.58
C ILE A 68 4.65 -1.76 -7.27
N PHE A 69 5.63 -1.50 -6.42
CA PHE A 69 6.64 -2.49 -6.04
C PHE A 69 6.05 -3.63 -5.20
N LEU A 70 5.28 -3.32 -4.16
CA LEU A 70 4.72 -4.32 -3.24
C LEU A 70 3.66 -5.20 -3.93
N ASP A 71 2.79 -4.61 -4.75
CA ASP A 71 1.68 -5.31 -5.41
C ASP A 71 2.09 -6.31 -6.49
N ARG A 72 3.36 -6.30 -6.91
CA ARG A 72 3.94 -7.39 -7.71
C ARG A 72 4.06 -8.70 -6.94
N ARG A 73 3.90 -8.67 -5.61
CA ARG A 73 3.97 -9.79 -4.67
C ARG A 73 5.30 -10.56 -4.67
N THR A 74 6.27 -10.21 -5.51
CA THR A 74 7.59 -10.84 -5.56
C THR A 74 8.35 -10.60 -4.26
N PHE A 75 8.37 -9.35 -3.78
CA PHE A 75 9.00 -8.99 -2.51
C PHE A 75 8.30 -9.64 -1.32
N VAL A 76 6.97 -9.56 -1.25
CA VAL A 76 6.19 -10.15 -0.15
C VAL A 76 6.35 -11.68 -0.13
N ALA A 77 6.28 -12.35 -1.29
CA ALA A 77 6.49 -13.79 -1.37
C ALA A 77 7.91 -14.20 -0.97
N PHE A 78 8.91 -13.40 -1.33
CA PHE A 78 10.28 -13.57 -0.83
C PHE A 78 10.31 -13.44 0.70
N TRP A 79 9.70 -12.40 1.26
CA TRP A 79 9.69 -12.16 2.70
C TRP A 79 9.07 -13.31 3.47
N VAL A 80 7.85 -13.73 3.08
CA VAL A 80 7.14 -14.83 3.74
C VAL A 80 7.92 -16.14 3.67
N ARG A 81 8.49 -16.47 2.51
CA ARG A 81 9.19 -17.75 2.31
C ARG A 81 10.59 -17.77 2.89
N ARG A 82 11.32 -16.65 2.85
CA ARG A 82 12.75 -16.60 3.20
C ARG A 82 13.01 -16.01 4.57
N VAL A 83 12.26 -14.98 4.95
CA VAL A 83 12.42 -14.30 6.24
C VAL A 83 11.53 -14.94 7.30
N GLN A 84 10.24 -15.12 7.01
CA GLN A 84 9.30 -15.76 7.94
C GLN A 84 9.33 -17.28 7.86
N MET A 85 10.07 -17.85 6.89
CA MET A 85 10.22 -19.31 6.70
C MET A 85 8.89 -20.07 6.70
N THR A 86 7.83 -19.44 6.18
CA THR A 86 6.49 -20.01 6.22
C THR A 86 6.15 -20.68 4.90
N GLU A 87 5.71 -21.93 4.98
CA GLU A 87 5.31 -22.75 3.85
C GLU A 87 3.89 -23.31 4.04
N GLY A 88 3.35 -23.94 2.99
CA GLY A 88 2.04 -24.58 3.02
C GLY A 88 0.87 -23.58 3.10
N PRO A 89 -0.30 -24.02 3.62
CA PRO A 89 -1.53 -23.22 3.61
C PRO A 89 -1.43 -21.89 4.37
N ALA A 90 -0.56 -21.81 5.38
CA ALA A 90 -0.38 -20.60 6.19
C ALA A 90 0.27 -19.44 5.40
N ALA A 91 1.08 -19.75 4.38
CA ALA A 91 1.78 -18.73 3.60
C ALA A 91 0.82 -17.78 2.85
N GLY A 92 -0.40 -18.23 2.54
CA GLY A 92 -1.40 -17.41 1.85
C GLY A 92 -1.87 -16.22 2.69
N TRP A 93 -2.42 -16.49 3.88
CA TRP A 93 -2.95 -15.44 4.75
C TRP A 93 -1.83 -14.59 5.36
N LEU A 94 -0.69 -15.20 5.70
CA LEU A 94 0.49 -14.45 6.16
C LEU A 94 1.04 -13.53 5.07
N GLY A 95 0.95 -13.93 3.80
CA GLY A 95 1.27 -13.07 2.67
C GLY A 95 0.40 -11.83 2.62
N ILE A 96 -0.91 -11.95 2.86
CA ILE A 96 -1.82 -10.80 2.94
C ILE A 96 -1.43 -9.90 4.11
N ILE A 97 -1.20 -10.45 5.30
CA ILE A 97 -0.85 -9.64 6.48
C ILE A 97 0.51 -8.94 6.30
N ALA A 98 1.53 -9.64 5.80
CA ALA A 98 2.84 -9.06 5.54
C ALA A 98 2.76 -7.94 4.49
N ASP A 99 2.02 -8.16 3.40
CA ASP A 99 1.75 -7.15 2.37
C ASP A 99 1.16 -5.87 2.98
N GLN A 100 0.10 -6.00 3.78
CA GLN A 100 -0.56 -4.85 4.40
C GLN A 100 0.37 -4.12 5.39
N ILE A 101 1.16 -4.83 6.19
CA ILE A 101 2.15 -4.21 7.09
C ILE A 101 3.17 -3.37 6.31
N PHE A 102 3.66 -3.85 5.17
CA PHE A 102 4.58 -3.06 4.34
C PHE A 102 3.93 -1.80 3.77
N HIS A 103 2.65 -1.87 3.39
CA HIS A 103 1.89 -0.68 2.99
C HIS A 103 1.74 0.32 4.14
N LEU A 104 1.48 -0.13 5.38
CA LEU A 104 1.45 0.75 6.56
C LEU A 104 2.80 1.41 6.84
N ILE A 105 3.91 0.69 6.61
CA ILE A 105 5.26 1.27 6.70
C ILE A 105 5.43 2.39 5.67
N LEU A 106 4.93 2.22 4.44
CA LEU A 106 4.97 3.29 3.43
C LEU A 106 4.18 4.53 3.87
N LEU A 107 3.02 4.37 4.53
CA LEU A 107 2.27 5.50 5.08
C LEU A 107 3.08 6.26 6.14
N ALA A 108 3.69 5.54 7.08
CA ALA A 108 4.51 6.15 8.12
C ALA A 108 5.70 6.92 7.53
N LEU A 109 6.38 6.34 6.54
CA LEU A 109 7.48 6.99 5.83
C LEU A 109 7.02 8.21 5.03
N ALA A 110 5.85 8.15 4.40
CA ALA A 110 5.30 9.28 3.64
C ALA A 110 4.95 10.47 4.55
N ILE A 111 4.40 10.20 5.74
CA ILE A 111 4.18 11.22 6.78
C ILE A 111 5.53 11.81 7.20
N TYR A 112 6.50 10.95 7.52
CA TYR A 112 7.83 11.39 7.95
C TYR A 112 8.49 12.31 6.92
N ILE A 113 8.53 11.90 5.64
CA ILE A 113 9.10 12.70 4.55
C ILE A 113 8.35 14.04 4.40
N SER A 114 7.02 14.02 4.49
CA SER A 114 6.21 15.24 4.33
C SER A 114 6.44 16.25 5.44
N GLY A 115 6.84 15.82 6.64
CA GLY A 115 7.19 16.71 7.75
C GLY A 115 8.62 17.26 7.73
N HIS A 116 9.51 16.71 6.89
CA HIS A 116 10.94 17.07 6.86
C HIS A 116 11.42 17.61 5.51
N ILE A 117 10.65 17.40 4.45
CA ILE A 117 10.96 17.81 3.08
C ILE A 117 9.69 18.49 2.53
N SER A 118 9.49 19.76 2.88
CA SER A 118 8.39 20.60 2.40
C SER A 118 8.91 21.82 1.67
#